data_AF-A0A645DII6-F1
#
_entry.id   AF-A0A645DII6-F1
#
_cell.length_a   1.000
_cell.length_b   1.000
_cell.length_c   1.000
_cell.angle_alpha   90.00
_cell.angle_beta   90.00
_cell.angle_gamma   90.00
#
_symmetry.space_group_name_H-M   'P 1'
#
loop_
_entity.id
_entity.type
_entity.pdbx_description
1 polymer ?
#
loop_
_entity_poly.entity_id
_entity_poly.type
_entity_poly.pdbx_seq_one_letter_code
_entity_poly.pdbx_strand_id
1 'polypeptide(L)'
;MKITEGQGTLEDLDLIEELCHHLKSSSLCALGQSAPNPVLSTLNRFRDEYVAHVVDKRCPAGVCKSLLHYVIVADKCRGCTLCAKNCPAGAITGEPRVPHVIDQNACLKCGDCIDRCRFGAIIKA
;
A
#
# COMPACT_ATOMS: atom_id res chain seq x y z
N MET A 1 10.34 -3.83 5.91
CA MET A 1 9.74 -5.06 6.48
C MET A 1 9.02 -5.79 5.36
N LYS A 2 9.15 -7.12 5.25
CA LYS A 2 8.61 -7.88 4.11
C LYS A 2 7.14 -7.54 3.78
N ILE A 3 6.28 -7.44 4.80
CA ILE A 3 4.86 -7.10 4.65
C ILE A 3 4.67 -5.72 4.01
N THR A 4 5.35 -4.68 4.50
CA THR A 4 5.22 -3.31 3.98
C THR A 4 5.77 -3.14 2.57
N GLU A 5 6.60 -4.09 2.13
CA GLU A 5 7.18 -4.13 0.79
C GLU A 5 6.38 -5.03 -0.17
N GLY A 6 5.31 -5.68 0.30
CA GLY A 6 4.51 -6.65 -0.48
C GLY A 6 5.22 -7.98 -0.73
N GLN A 7 6.31 -8.24 -0.04
CA GLN A 7 7.11 -9.47 -0.19
C GLN A 7 6.77 -10.53 0.87
N GLY A 8 5.86 -10.20 1.80
CA GLY A 8 5.40 -11.16 2.82
C GLY A 8 4.44 -12.21 2.25
N THR A 9 4.34 -13.32 2.97
CA THR A 9 3.38 -14.40 2.72
C THR A 9 2.44 -14.59 3.91
N LEU A 10 1.44 -15.48 3.79
CA LEU A 10 0.57 -15.83 4.92
C LEU A 10 1.36 -16.56 6.00
N GLU A 11 2.33 -17.40 5.61
CA GLU A 11 3.20 -18.10 6.54
C GLU A 11 4.10 -17.14 7.33
N ASP A 12 4.52 -16.01 6.74
CA ASP A 12 5.23 -14.97 7.50
C ASP A 12 4.32 -14.39 8.60
N LEU A 13 2.99 -14.28 8.40
CA LEU A 13 2.06 -13.80 9.43
C LEU A 13 1.93 -14.80 10.58
N ASP A 14 1.75 -16.07 10.25
CA ASP A 14 1.62 -17.15 11.24
C ASP A 14 2.91 -17.27 12.07
N LEU A 15 4.07 -17.17 11.41
CA LEU A 15 5.38 -17.16 12.08
C LEU A 15 5.52 -15.96 13.03
N ILE A 16 5.08 -14.76 12.64
CA ILE A 16 5.12 -13.59 13.52
C ILE A 16 4.26 -13.83 14.76
N GLU A 17 3.05 -14.35 14.60
CA GLU A 17 2.14 -14.64 15.71
C GLU A 17 2.73 -15.68 16.67
N GLU A 18 3.27 -16.79 16.13
CA GLU A 18 3.96 -17.85 16.89
C GLU A 18 5.13 -17.28 17.71
N LEU A 19 6.02 -16.52 17.05
CA LEU A 19 7.17 -15.89 17.71
C LEU A 19 6.74 -14.92 18.81
N CYS A 20 5.67 -14.15 18.60
CA CYS A 20 5.15 -13.25 19.61
C CYS A 20 4.62 -14.00 20.84
N HIS A 21 3.92 -15.13 20.64
CA HIS A 21 3.48 -15.99 21.72
C HIS A 21 4.64 -16.61 22.50
N HIS A 22 5.67 -17.10 21.80
CA HIS A 22 6.87 -17.62 22.44
C HIS A 22 7.60 -16.56 23.27
N LEU A 23 7.79 -15.35 22.74
CA LEU A 23 8.39 -14.24 23.49
C LEU A 23 7.61 -13.93 24.75
N LYS A 24 6.27 -13.93 24.67
CA LYS A 24 5.38 -13.66 25.79
C LYS A 24 5.49 -14.71 26.90
N SER A 25 5.66 -15.98 26.56
CA SER A 25 5.72 -17.08 27.56
C SER A 25 7.13 -17.39 28.08
N SER A 26 8.17 -17.12 27.28
CA SER A 26 9.56 -17.50 27.61
C SER A 26 10.39 -16.39 28.23
N SER A 27 10.00 -15.12 28.07
CA SER A 27 10.75 -14.00 28.61
C SER A 27 10.69 -13.95 30.14
N LEU A 28 11.85 -13.76 30.78
CA LEU A 28 11.97 -13.65 32.24
C LEU A 28 11.69 -12.23 32.77
N CYS A 29 11.78 -11.20 31.92
CA CYS A 29 11.47 -9.83 32.30
C CYS A 29 10.08 -9.41 31.80
N ALA A 30 9.38 -8.59 32.59
CA ALA A 30 8.05 -8.09 32.25
C ALA A 30 8.02 -7.30 30.93
N LEU A 31 9.12 -6.62 30.58
CA LEU A 31 9.24 -5.92 29.30
C LEU A 31 9.23 -6.91 28.13
N GLY A 32 9.99 -8.00 28.21
CA GLY A 32 10.02 -9.03 27.16
C GLY A 32 8.67 -9.74 26.99
N GLN A 33 7.94 -9.94 28.10
CA GLN A 33 6.60 -10.51 28.06
C GLN A 33 5.55 -9.57 27.42
N SER A 34 5.73 -8.26 27.57
CA SER A 34 4.77 -7.26 27.10
C SER A 34 5.11 -6.65 25.74
N ALA A 35 6.37 -6.69 25.32
CA ALA A 35 6.84 -6.17 24.03
C ALA A 35 6.09 -6.73 22.80
N PRO A 36 5.64 -8.00 22.75
CA PRO A 36 4.88 -8.53 21.62
C PRO A 36 3.41 -8.09 21.58
N ASN A 37 2.87 -7.52 22.67
CA ASN A 37 1.44 -7.20 22.76
C ASN A 37 0.93 -6.22 21.68
N PRO A 38 1.67 -5.15 21.30
CA PRO A 38 1.26 -4.30 20.20
C PRO A 38 1.10 -5.08 18.89
N VAL A 39 2.04 -5.97 18.57
CA VAL A 39 2.01 -6.78 17.34
C VAL A 39 0.86 -7.78 17.34
N LEU A 40 0.65 -8.50 18.45
CA LEU A 40 -0.50 -9.42 18.59
C LEU A 40 -1.84 -8.67 18.49
N SER A 41 -1.93 -7.50 19.13
CA SER A 41 -3.17 -6.72 19.11
C SER A 41 -3.50 -6.21 17.71
N THR A 42 -2.51 -5.79 16.93
CA THR A 42 -2.73 -5.32 15.56
C THR A 42 -2.99 -6.47 14.60
N LEU A 43 -2.30 -7.60 14.73
CA LEU A 43 -2.57 -8.81 13.94
C LEU A 43 -3.99 -9.32 14.16
N ASN A 44 -4.50 -9.29 15.39
CA ASN A 44 -5.86 -9.73 15.69
C ASN A 44 -6.89 -8.70 15.20
N ARG A 45 -6.73 -7.42 15.57
CA ARG A 45 -7.73 -6.38 15.29
C ARG A 45 -7.81 -6.01 13.80
N PHE A 46 -6.69 -6.06 13.09
CA PHE A 46 -6.56 -5.57 11.72
C PHE A 46 -6.01 -6.65 10.79
N ARG A 47 -6.32 -7.93 11.04
CA ARG A 47 -5.80 -9.06 10.26
C ARG A 47 -6.01 -8.87 8.77
N ASP A 48 -7.17 -8.36 8.38
CA ASP A 48 -7.55 -8.10 7.00
C ASP A 48 -6.59 -7.11 6.31
N GLU A 49 -6.10 -6.11 7.04
CA GLU A 49 -5.10 -5.18 6.51
C GLU A 49 -3.75 -5.88 6.29
N TYR A 50 -3.31 -6.75 7.20
CA TYR A 50 -2.09 -7.55 7.00
C TYR A 50 -2.23 -8.49 5.80
N VAL A 51 -3.39 -9.15 5.67
CA VAL A 51 -3.70 -10.02 4.54
C VAL A 51 -3.69 -9.25 3.21
N ALA A 52 -4.27 -8.05 3.16
CA ALA A 52 -4.23 -7.21 1.96
C ALA A 52 -2.79 -6.88 1.49
N HIS A 53 -1.83 -6.75 2.41
CA HIS A 53 -0.43 -6.52 2.06
C HIS A 53 0.25 -7.74 1.44
N VAL A 54 -0.10 -8.95 1.90
CA VAL A 54 0.57 -10.19 1.49
C VAL A 54 -0.13 -10.91 0.35
N VAL A 55 -1.47 -10.80 0.23
CA VAL A 55 -2.27 -11.39 -0.84
C VAL A 55 -2.52 -10.38 -1.95
N ASP A 56 -3.21 -9.28 -1.64
CA ASP A 56 -3.64 -8.29 -2.65
C ASP A 56 -2.53 -7.32 -3.07
N LYS A 57 -1.37 -7.39 -2.40
CA LYS A 57 -0.23 -6.50 -2.59
C LYS A 57 -0.62 -5.01 -2.51
N ARG A 58 -1.53 -4.70 -1.58
CA ARG A 58 -2.15 -3.39 -1.40
C ARG A 58 -2.08 -2.96 0.06
N CYS A 59 -1.91 -1.66 0.28
CA CYS A 59 -1.95 -1.06 1.61
C CYS A 59 -3.25 -0.25 1.79
N PRO A 60 -4.24 -0.74 2.57
CA PRO A 60 -5.50 -0.03 2.78
C PRO A 60 -5.34 1.36 3.40
N ALA A 61 -4.36 1.52 4.29
CA ALA A 61 -4.03 2.79 4.93
C ALA A 61 -3.27 3.77 4.00
N GLY A 62 -2.78 3.32 2.84
CA GLY A 62 -2.06 4.17 1.89
C GLY A 62 -0.71 4.71 2.39
N VAL A 63 -0.09 4.04 3.37
CA VAL A 63 1.20 4.46 3.97
C VAL A 63 2.40 3.75 3.34
N CYS A 64 2.24 2.50 2.91
CA CYS A 64 3.32 1.71 2.31
C CYS A 64 3.51 2.09 0.84
N LYS A 65 4.54 2.91 0.54
CA LYS A 65 4.83 3.40 -0.81
C LYS A 65 4.87 2.29 -1.87
N SER A 66 5.45 1.13 -1.54
CA SER A 66 5.57 0.00 -2.46
C SER A 66 4.24 -0.63 -2.89
N LEU A 67 3.17 -0.40 -2.10
CA LEU A 67 1.84 -1.02 -2.27
C LEU A 67 0.75 0.01 -2.59
N LEU A 68 1.16 1.21 -3.01
CA LEU A 68 0.25 2.25 -3.49
C LEU A 68 -0.09 2.02 -4.96
N HIS A 69 -1.39 2.07 -5.27
CA HIS A 69 -1.86 2.24 -6.64
C HIS A 69 -2.43 3.64 -6.82
N TYR A 70 -2.14 4.25 -7.97
CA TYR A 70 -2.77 5.50 -8.36
C TYR A 70 -3.79 5.20 -9.44
N VAL A 71 -5.05 5.58 -9.21
CA VAL A 71 -6.16 5.30 -10.13
C VAL A 71 -6.80 6.61 -10.55
N ILE A 72 -7.06 6.76 -11.85
CA ILE A 72 -7.75 7.91 -12.41
C ILE A 72 -9.25 7.60 -12.47
N VAL A 73 -10.05 8.41 -11.80
CA VAL A 73 -11.52 8.35 -11.83
C VAL A 73 -12.00 8.98 -13.12
N ALA A 74 -12.53 8.17 -14.03
CA ALA A 74 -12.92 8.58 -15.38
C ALA A 74 -13.89 9.79 -15.36
N ASP A 75 -14.88 9.75 -14.47
CA ASP A 75 -15.92 10.78 -14.36
C ASP A 75 -15.38 12.16 -13.97
N LYS A 76 -14.23 12.22 -13.29
CA LYS A 76 -13.59 13.47 -12.86
C LYS A 76 -12.50 13.93 -13.82
N CYS A 77 -12.00 13.03 -14.68
CA CYS A 77 -10.87 13.29 -15.54
C CYS A 77 -11.30 14.02 -16.81
N ARG A 78 -10.87 15.27 -16.97
CA ARG A 78 -11.15 16.07 -18.19
C ARG A 78 -10.19 15.83 -19.34
N GLY A 79 -9.29 14.84 -19.23
CA GLY A 79 -8.31 14.52 -20.28
C GLY A 79 -7.32 15.65 -20.60
N CYS A 80 -6.86 16.40 -19.59
CA CYS A 80 -5.99 17.57 -19.81
C CYS A 80 -4.51 17.23 -20.10
N THR A 81 -4.11 15.95 -20.07
CA THR A 81 -2.75 15.43 -20.32
C THR A 81 -1.66 15.86 -19.33
N LEU A 82 -1.98 16.69 -18.32
CA LEU A 82 -0.98 17.21 -17.37
C LEU A 82 -0.33 16.10 -16.53
N CYS A 83 -1.11 15.10 -16.12
CA CYS A 83 -0.57 13.96 -15.35
C CYS A 83 0.40 13.13 -16.20
N ALA A 84 0.08 12.84 -17.46
CA ALA A 84 0.94 12.08 -18.36
C ALA A 84 2.26 12.81 -18.67
N LYS A 85 2.19 14.12 -18.96
CA LYS A 85 3.39 14.93 -19.25
C LYS A 85 4.38 15.01 -18.08
N ASN A 86 3.89 14.97 -16.84
CA ASN A 86 4.72 15.06 -15.64
C ASN A 86 5.08 13.70 -15.06
N CYS A 87 4.63 12.59 -15.65
CA CYS A 87 4.96 11.27 -15.12
C CYS A 87 6.43 10.93 -15.48
N PRO A 88 7.35 10.83 -14.50
CA PRO A 88 8.75 10.55 -14.79
C PRO A 88 8.96 9.15 -15.38
N ALA A 89 8.02 8.24 -15.13
CA ALA A 89 8.04 6.87 -15.62
C ALA A 89 7.37 6.69 -16.98
N GLY A 90 6.70 7.72 -17.52
CA GLY A 90 5.85 7.58 -18.71
C GLY A 90 4.67 6.61 -18.53
N ALA A 91 4.29 6.30 -17.29
CA ALA A 91 3.32 5.25 -16.95
C ALA A 91 1.85 5.60 -17.19
N ILE A 92 1.54 6.73 -17.85
CA ILE A 92 0.16 7.22 -18.00
C ILE A 92 -0.15 7.38 -19.48
N THR A 93 -1.17 6.67 -19.94
CA THR A 93 -1.66 6.70 -21.32
C THR A 93 -3.02 7.40 -21.40
N GLY A 94 -3.32 8.03 -22.54
CA GLY A 94 -4.59 8.71 -22.76
C GLY A 94 -4.48 9.82 -23.80
N GLU A 95 -5.53 9.98 -24.60
CA GLU A 95 -5.63 11.05 -25.59
C GLU A 95 -6.20 12.34 -24.98
N PRO A 96 -5.95 13.51 -25.59
CA PRO A 96 -6.59 14.76 -25.18
C PRO A 96 -8.12 14.62 -25.14
N ARG A 97 -8.73 15.11 -24.06
CA ARG A 97 -10.18 15.03 -23.79
C ARG A 97 -10.73 13.63 -23.50
N VAL A 98 -9.87 12.62 -23.41
CA VAL A 98 -10.24 11.25 -22.99
C VAL A 98 -9.70 10.99 -21.58
N PRO A 99 -10.45 10.27 -20.71
CA PRO A 99 -9.92 9.81 -19.43
C PRO A 99 -8.62 9.01 -19.60
N HIS A 100 -7.60 9.39 -18.83
CA HIS A 100 -6.30 8.75 -18.87
C HIS A 100 -6.27 7.51 -17.96
N VAL A 101 -5.35 6.59 -18.24
CA VAL A 101 -5.16 5.35 -17.49
C VAL A 101 -3.70 5.26 -17.03
N ILE A 102 -3.48 4.81 -15.80
CA ILE A 102 -2.14 4.62 -15.24
C ILE A 102 -1.80 3.13 -15.31
N ASP A 103 -0.71 2.80 -16.00
CA ASP A 103 -0.10 1.47 -15.97
C ASP A 103 0.62 1.27 -14.63
N GLN A 104 0.09 0.37 -13.82
CA GLN A 104 0.62 0.09 -12.48
C GLN A 104 1.97 -0.64 -12.52
N ASN A 105 2.29 -1.34 -13.61
CA ASN A 105 3.56 -2.05 -13.77
C ASN A 105 4.71 -1.07 -14.05
N ALA A 106 4.43 0.00 -14.81
CA ALA A 106 5.39 1.06 -15.09
C ALA A 106 5.43 2.14 -14.00
N CYS A 107 4.42 2.24 -13.14
CA CYS A 107 4.31 3.30 -12.15
C CYS A 107 5.35 3.19 -11.01
N LEU A 108 6.20 4.21 -10.90
CA LEU A 108 7.20 4.36 -9.82
C LEU A 108 6.60 4.86 -8.48
N LYS A 109 5.28 5.08 -8.43
CA LYS A 109 4.54 5.47 -7.23
C LYS A 109 5.06 6.78 -6.60
N CYS A 110 5.47 7.74 -7.43
CA CYS A 110 6.08 9.01 -7.00
C CYS A 110 5.07 10.02 -6.42
N GLY A 111 3.82 10.00 -6.88
CA GLY A 111 2.78 10.93 -6.43
C GLY A 111 2.60 12.19 -7.30
N ASP A 112 3.50 12.47 -8.25
CA ASP A 112 3.43 13.69 -9.08
C ASP A 112 2.08 13.86 -9.82
N CYS A 113 1.48 12.76 -10.24
CA CYS A 113 0.23 12.78 -10.97
C CYS A 113 -0.94 13.27 -10.10
N ILE A 114 -1.04 12.81 -8.84
CA ILE A 114 -2.13 13.20 -7.93
C ILE A 114 -1.96 14.65 -7.49
N ASP A 115 -0.74 15.08 -7.18
CA ASP A 115 -0.43 16.44 -6.72
C ASP A 115 -0.72 17.49 -7.79
N ARG A 116 -0.49 17.16 -9.06
CA ARG A 116 -0.71 18.09 -10.19
C ARG A 116 -2.13 18.05 -10.74
N CYS A 117 -2.96 17.11 -10.32
CA CYS A 117 -4.32 16.97 -10.84
C CYS A 117 -5.25 18.04 -10.27
N ARG A 118 -5.47 19.12 -11.03
CA ARG A 118 -6.37 20.24 -10.66
C ARG A 118 -7.85 19.85 -10.51
N PHE A 119 -8.23 18.65 -10.94
CA PHE A 119 -9.61 18.17 -10.91
C PHE A 119 -9.88 17.17 -9.80
N GLY A 120 -8.86 16.81 -8.99
CA GLY A 120 -8.99 15.76 -7.99
C GLY A 120 -9.43 14.42 -8.59
N ALA A 121 -9.02 14.16 -9.83
CA ALA A 121 -9.42 12.98 -10.59
C ALA A 121 -8.54 11.75 -10.34
N ILE A 122 -7.51 11.85 -9.48
CA ILE A 122 -6.60 10.73 -9.18
C ILE A 122 -6.71 10.42 -7.69
N ILE A 123 -6.88 9.14 -7.36
CA ILE A 123 -6.99 8.64 -5.99
C ILE A 123 -5.91 7.60 -5.71
N LYS A 124 -5.59 7.42 -4.42
CA LYS A 124 -4.83 6.26 -3.95
C LYS A 124 -5.81 5.10 -3.80
N ALA A 125 -5.61 4.04 -4.58
CA ALA A 125 -6.32 2.79 -4.44
C ALA A 125 -5.47 1.84 -3.61
#